data_AF-A0AB72ZAY2-F1
#
_entry.id   AF-A0AB72ZAY2-F1
#
_cell.length_a   1.000
_cell.length_b   1.000
_cell.length_c   1.000
_cell.angle_alpha   90.00
_cell.angle_beta   90.00
_cell.angle_gamma   90.00
#
_symmetry.space_group_name_H-M   'P 1'
#
loop_
_entity.id
_entity.type
_entity.pdbx_description
1 polymer ?
#
loop_
_entity_poly.entity_id
_entity_poly.type
_entity_poly.pdbx_seq_one_letter_code
_entity_poly.pdbx_strand_id
1 'polypeptide(L)'
;MENLFNNNLFFVYLFACIAIVNYASFKENQKILLMYLMTFGLSFLNILNLGMSIVFLLLSTFIYLEFLSNDNEKQIIIVKLGYKLLDYFFIIFFQYHIGWIIFSLLPIFLRNELSNNIDFNWFLEVDVEKISYILSIIAILIFVLGVSRVTAQEFKVKSVDEVIKKYFSPNPIYRRPHSDFSSCYFEMISDMEDKTYFKRKQTYSFLSFEFISIKNKQLSGNTKSLMEYAKKAYKFIKRSKNIRGYSTLEMQLIRILFIEAGYNKKIVRKIFELVYTKIFLQSLKNFYEANVYEHRSEYKKYLLFIYFNNTNTKIAGKSFQSMRNVFPEKEIKDWSNEELFVVCAGLPYRDFTAAEVLSAYQYIIEKYELDRVKIKESIKAIESKNMLG
;
A
#
# COMPACT_ATOMS: atom_id res chain seq x y z
N MET A 1 9.95 -32.28 -29.12
CA MET A 1 10.04 -30.82 -28.85
C MET A 1 9.41 -30.05 -30.00
N GLU A 2 9.84 -30.20 -31.25
CA GLU A 2 9.23 -29.53 -32.43
C GLU A 2 7.70 -29.67 -32.55
N ASN A 3 7.14 -30.88 -32.40
CA ASN A 3 5.68 -31.07 -32.49
C ASN A 3 4.87 -30.45 -31.33
N LEU A 4 5.50 -30.09 -30.22
CA LEU A 4 4.85 -29.44 -29.07
C LEU A 4 4.79 -27.91 -29.25
N PHE A 5 5.70 -27.36 -30.07
CA PHE A 5 5.81 -25.95 -30.39
C PHE A 5 5.20 -25.59 -31.76
N ASN A 6 5.03 -26.57 -32.64
CA ASN A 6 4.29 -26.35 -33.89
C ASN A 6 2.83 -25.99 -33.56
N ASN A 7 2.45 -24.76 -33.90
CA ASN A 7 1.12 -24.15 -33.75
C ASN A 7 0.64 -23.80 -32.33
N ASN A 8 1.45 -23.95 -31.28
CA ASN A 8 1.04 -23.55 -29.92
C ASN A 8 1.79 -22.31 -29.41
N LEU A 9 1.39 -21.15 -29.94
CA LEU A 9 1.93 -19.82 -29.60
C LEU A 9 1.91 -19.53 -28.09
N PHE A 10 0.94 -20.10 -27.37
CA PHE A 10 0.85 -19.97 -25.91
C PHE A 10 2.07 -20.58 -25.21
N PHE A 11 2.44 -21.82 -25.56
CA PHE A 11 3.60 -22.46 -24.92
C PHE A 11 4.89 -21.75 -25.27
N VAL A 12 5.08 -21.35 -26.54
CA VAL A 12 6.26 -20.56 -26.95
C VAL A 12 6.39 -19.29 -26.11
N TYR A 13 5.29 -18.53 -25.97
CA TYR A 13 5.25 -17.32 -25.16
C TYR A 13 5.58 -17.59 -23.69
N LEU A 14 4.97 -18.63 -23.11
CA LEU A 14 5.17 -18.99 -21.71
C LEU A 14 6.60 -19.43 -21.41
N PHE A 15 7.23 -20.22 -22.29
CA PHE A 15 8.63 -20.61 -22.14
C PHE A 15 9.58 -19.41 -22.27
N ALA A 16 9.29 -18.47 -23.17
CA ALA A 16 10.05 -17.24 -23.28
C ALA A 16 9.92 -16.37 -22.00
N CYS A 17 8.72 -16.24 -21.44
CA CYS A 17 8.51 -15.61 -20.13
C CYS A 17 9.30 -16.31 -19.02
N ILE A 18 9.27 -17.64 -18.95
CA ILE A 18 10.04 -18.40 -17.93
C ILE A 18 11.54 -18.16 -18.08
N ALA A 19 12.05 -18.11 -19.31
CA ALA A 19 13.46 -17.81 -19.55
C ALA A 19 13.84 -16.41 -19.05
N ILE A 20 12.98 -15.40 -19.27
CA ILE A 20 13.16 -14.04 -18.71
C ILE A 20 13.15 -14.08 -17.18
N VAL A 21 12.19 -14.78 -16.58
CA VAL A 21 12.01 -14.85 -15.13
C VAL A 21 13.20 -15.52 -14.44
N ASN A 22 13.74 -16.59 -15.02
CA ASN A 22 14.86 -17.35 -14.46
C ASN A 22 16.22 -16.65 -14.64
N TYR A 23 16.29 -15.59 -15.44
CA TYR A 23 17.53 -14.86 -15.63
C TYR A 23 17.89 -14.04 -14.37
N ALA A 24 18.82 -14.57 -13.58
CA ALA A 24 19.16 -14.05 -12.25
C ALA A 24 19.69 -12.60 -12.26
N SER A 25 20.36 -12.18 -13.33
CA SER A 25 20.99 -10.86 -13.40
C SER A 25 20.00 -9.70 -13.57
N PHE A 26 18.76 -9.97 -13.99
CA PHE A 26 17.75 -8.92 -14.15
C PHE A 26 16.97 -8.67 -12.86
N LYS A 27 16.80 -7.38 -12.55
CA LYS A 27 15.90 -6.91 -11.50
C LYS A 27 14.45 -7.15 -11.88
N GLU A 28 13.56 -7.13 -10.88
CA GLU A 28 12.14 -7.39 -11.10
C GLU A 28 11.49 -6.46 -12.15
N ASN A 29 11.78 -5.16 -12.08
CA ASN A 29 11.27 -4.19 -13.05
C ASN A 29 11.80 -4.44 -14.47
N GLN A 30 13.05 -4.90 -14.61
CA GLN A 30 13.65 -5.26 -15.90
C GLN A 30 12.97 -6.50 -16.49
N LYS A 31 12.66 -7.51 -15.66
CA LYS A 31 11.93 -8.71 -16.09
C LYS A 31 10.52 -8.38 -16.59
N ILE A 32 9.79 -7.53 -15.85
CA ILE A 32 8.47 -7.02 -16.30
C ILE A 32 8.59 -6.28 -17.63
N LEU A 33 9.59 -5.40 -17.78
CA LEU A 33 9.82 -4.64 -18.99
C LEU A 33 10.16 -5.54 -20.19
N LEU A 34 10.91 -6.61 -20.01
CA LEU A 34 11.19 -7.59 -21.06
C LEU A 34 9.93 -8.35 -21.48
N MET A 35 9.05 -8.71 -20.54
CA MET A 35 7.74 -9.30 -20.87
C MET A 35 6.85 -8.32 -21.65
N TYR A 36 6.90 -7.01 -21.31
CA TYR A 36 6.22 -5.96 -22.07
C TYR A 36 6.78 -5.82 -23.49
N LEU A 37 8.11 -5.77 -23.62
CA LEU A 37 8.79 -5.67 -24.92
C LEU A 37 8.46 -6.87 -25.81
N MET A 38 8.49 -8.07 -25.25
CA MET A 38 8.14 -9.29 -25.97
C MET A 38 6.68 -9.26 -26.44
N THR A 39 5.74 -8.92 -25.55
CA THR A 39 4.31 -8.83 -25.90
C THR A 39 4.06 -7.77 -26.96
N PHE A 40 4.68 -6.60 -26.81
CA PHE A 40 4.60 -5.51 -27.78
C PHE A 40 5.16 -5.94 -29.13
N GLY A 41 6.35 -6.53 -29.18
CA GLY A 41 6.99 -7.02 -30.39
C GLY A 41 6.16 -8.07 -31.13
N LEU A 42 5.64 -9.07 -30.41
CA LEU A 42 4.78 -10.11 -31.00
C LEU A 42 3.47 -9.54 -31.56
N SER A 43 2.88 -8.55 -30.88
CA SER A 43 1.70 -7.85 -31.38
C SER A 43 2.03 -6.99 -32.59
N PHE A 44 3.17 -6.28 -32.55
CA PHE A 44 3.64 -5.41 -33.62
C PHE A 44 3.94 -6.19 -34.91
N LEU A 45 4.41 -7.43 -34.79
CA LEU A 45 4.60 -8.36 -35.90
C LEU A 45 3.32 -9.10 -36.31
N ASN A 46 2.18 -8.78 -35.70
CA ASN A 46 0.88 -9.43 -35.93
C ASN A 46 0.87 -10.95 -35.68
N ILE A 47 1.76 -11.44 -34.80
CA ILE A 47 1.78 -12.85 -34.36
C ILE A 47 0.68 -13.09 -33.32
N LEU A 48 0.44 -12.12 -32.44
CA LEU A 48 -0.62 -12.14 -31.44
C LEU A 48 -1.65 -11.04 -31.73
N ASN A 49 -2.93 -11.41 -31.69
CA ASN A 49 -4.03 -10.44 -31.70
C ASN A 49 -4.14 -9.71 -30.35
N LEU A 50 -4.87 -8.60 -30.32
CA LEU A 50 -5.00 -7.74 -29.13
C LEU A 50 -5.47 -8.51 -27.89
N GLY A 51 -6.50 -9.36 -28.05
CA GLY A 51 -7.06 -10.14 -26.96
C GLY A 51 -6.04 -11.12 -26.36
N MET A 52 -5.36 -11.89 -27.21
CA MET A 52 -4.33 -12.83 -26.80
C MET A 52 -3.16 -12.11 -26.13
N SER A 53 -2.70 -10.98 -26.69
CA SER A 53 -1.62 -10.19 -26.11
C SER A 53 -1.93 -9.71 -24.69
N ILE A 54 -3.15 -9.22 -24.45
CA ILE A 54 -3.59 -8.78 -23.12
C ILE A 54 -3.68 -9.98 -22.16
N VAL A 55 -4.31 -11.08 -22.58
CA VAL A 55 -4.47 -12.28 -21.73
C VAL A 55 -3.11 -12.87 -21.37
N PHE A 56 -2.23 -13.05 -22.34
CA PHE A 56 -0.90 -13.64 -22.14
C PHE A 56 -0.04 -12.76 -21.25
N LEU A 57 -0.10 -11.44 -21.44
CA LEU A 57 0.63 -10.50 -20.61
C LEU A 57 0.13 -10.50 -19.17
N LEU A 58 -1.19 -10.44 -18.96
CA LEU A 58 -1.77 -10.43 -17.61
C LEU A 58 -1.48 -11.75 -16.89
N LEU A 59 -1.57 -12.88 -17.59
CA LEU A 59 -1.29 -14.19 -17.00
C LEU A 59 0.18 -14.35 -16.63
N SER A 60 1.11 -14.01 -17.54
CA SER A 60 2.54 -14.17 -17.31
C SER A 60 3.04 -13.27 -16.19
N THR A 61 2.62 -12.00 -16.19
CA THR A 61 3.00 -11.05 -15.12
C THR A 61 2.35 -11.40 -13.78
N PHE A 62 1.12 -11.92 -13.76
CA PHE A 62 0.49 -12.43 -12.54
C PHE A 62 1.28 -13.61 -11.95
N ILE A 63 1.58 -14.62 -12.77
CA ILE A 63 2.37 -15.78 -12.34
C ILE A 63 3.72 -15.32 -11.79
N TYR A 64 4.38 -14.42 -12.51
CA TYR A 64 5.67 -13.89 -12.09
C TYR A 64 5.61 -13.17 -10.75
N LEU A 65 4.73 -12.16 -10.61
CA LEU A 65 4.68 -11.34 -9.40
C LEU A 65 4.17 -12.09 -8.16
N GLU A 66 3.24 -13.03 -8.32
CA GLU A 66 2.57 -13.71 -7.20
C GLU A 66 3.16 -15.06 -6.78
N PHE A 67 3.91 -15.72 -7.66
CA PHE A 67 4.39 -17.08 -7.43
C PHE A 67 5.87 -17.29 -7.76
N LEU A 68 6.43 -16.59 -8.75
CA LEU A 68 7.83 -16.77 -9.16
C LEU A 68 8.74 -15.61 -8.70
N SER A 69 8.20 -14.63 -7.98
CA SER A 69 8.98 -13.55 -7.41
C SER A 69 9.78 -14.04 -6.21
N ASN A 70 10.88 -13.36 -5.90
CA ASN A 70 11.75 -13.69 -4.79
C ASN A 70 11.17 -13.29 -3.41
N ASP A 71 9.87 -12.96 -3.33
CA ASP A 71 9.19 -12.51 -2.10
C ASP A 71 8.55 -13.71 -1.38
N ASN A 72 9.36 -14.46 -0.64
CA ASN A 72 8.96 -15.76 -0.09
C ASN A 72 7.92 -15.65 1.04
N GLU A 73 8.10 -14.68 1.93
CA GLU A 73 7.17 -14.33 3.00
C GLU A 73 5.82 -13.91 2.43
N LYS A 74 5.77 -13.23 1.27
CA LYS A 74 4.50 -12.95 0.59
C LYS A 74 3.74 -14.24 0.27
N GLN A 75 4.43 -15.26 -0.23
CA GLN A 75 3.80 -16.53 -0.61
C GLN A 75 3.28 -17.30 0.61
N ILE A 76 4.00 -17.23 1.73
CA ILE A 76 3.64 -17.89 2.99
C ILE A 76 2.49 -17.16 3.69
N ILE A 77 2.52 -15.83 3.72
CA ILE A 77 1.57 -15.01 4.49
C ILE A 77 0.29 -14.77 3.68
N ILE A 78 0.40 -14.32 2.42
CA ILE A 78 -0.74 -13.94 1.57
C ILE A 78 -1.18 -15.15 0.74
N VAL A 79 -1.91 -16.07 1.38
CA VAL A 79 -2.36 -17.34 0.77
C VAL A 79 -3.65 -17.18 -0.04
N LYS A 80 -4.55 -16.26 0.37
CA LYS A 80 -5.87 -16.13 -0.27
C LYS A 80 -5.75 -15.61 -1.70
N LEU A 81 -6.26 -16.37 -2.68
CA LEU A 81 -6.21 -16.02 -4.10
C LEU A 81 -6.82 -14.63 -4.38
N GLY A 82 -7.95 -14.30 -3.76
CA GLY A 82 -8.56 -12.97 -3.92
C GLY A 82 -7.67 -11.82 -3.43
N TYR A 83 -6.79 -12.06 -2.46
CA TYR A 83 -5.81 -11.06 -2.01
C TYR A 83 -4.60 -10.99 -2.94
N LYS A 84 -4.12 -12.13 -3.46
CA LYS A 84 -3.10 -12.16 -4.52
C LYS A 84 -3.53 -11.39 -5.77
N LEU A 85 -4.78 -11.56 -6.20
CA LEU A 85 -5.34 -10.81 -7.33
C LEU A 85 -5.38 -9.30 -7.06
N LEU A 86 -5.81 -8.88 -5.86
CA LEU A 86 -5.84 -7.46 -5.50
C LEU A 86 -4.43 -6.87 -5.36
N ASP A 87 -3.47 -7.61 -4.80
CA ASP A 87 -2.05 -7.25 -4.73
C ASP A 87 -1.49 -7.04 -6.14
N TYR A 88 -1.63 -8.05 -6.99
CA TYR A 88 -1.21 -8.02 -8.38
C TYR A 88 -1.79 -6.83 -9.14
N PHE A 89 -3.12 -6.67 -9.14
CA PHE A 89 -3.75 -5.55 -9.86
C PHE A 89 -3.30 -4.21 -9.31
N PHE A 90 -3.09 -4.07 -8.00
CA PHE A 90 -2.55 -2.84 -7.46
C PHE A 90 -1.14 -2.56 -8.00
N ILE A 91 -0.23 -3.52 -7.88
CA ILE A 91 1.18 -3.38 -8.28
C ILE A 91 1.33 -3.17 -9.78
N ILE A 92 0.65 -3.98 -10.60
CA ILE A 92 0.79 -3.96 -12.06
C ILE A 92 0.27 -2.63 -12.67
N PHE A 93 -0.77 -2.02 -12.07
CA PHE A 93 -1.31 -0.74 -12.53
C PHE A 93 -0.51 0.46 -12.00
N PHE A 94 -0.19 0.49 -10.71
CA PHE A 94 0.38 1.70 -10.08
C PHE A 94 1.90 1.74 -10.03
N GLN A 95 2.58 0.59 -9.92
CA GLN A 95 4.04 0.50 -9.89
C GLN A 95 4.62 0.13 -11.27
N TYR A 96 3.96 -0.80 -11.99
CA TYR A 96 4.42 -1.28 -13.30
C TYR A 96 3.58 -0.78 -14.49
N HIS A 97 2.70 0.19 -14.27
CA HIS A 97 2.12 1.02 -15.33
C HIS A 97 1.57 0.28 -16.57
N ILE A 98 1.02 -0.93 -16.41
CA ILE A 98 0.57 -1.79 -17.52
C ILE A 98 -0.43 -1.11 -18.46
N GLY A 99 -1.20 -0.13 -17.96
CA GLY A 99 -2.12 0.65 -18.77
C GLY A 99 -1.44 1.27 -19.99
N TRP A 100 -0.22 1.80 -19.86
CA TRP A 100 0.52 2.36 -21.00
C TRP A 100 0.86 1.32 -22.06
N ILE A 101 1.16 0.09 -21.62
CA ILE A 101 1.46 -1.02 -22.52
C ILE A 101 0.20 -1.46 -23.25
N ILE A 102 -0.92 -1.59 -22.55
CA ILE A 102 -2.22 -1.91 -23.19
C ILE A 102 -2.60 -0.80 -24.19
N PHE A 103 -2.42 0.48 -23.82
CA PHE A 103 -2.67 1.60 -24.72
C PHE A 103 -1.75 1.60 -25.95
N SER A 104 -0.51 1.11 -25.85
CA SER A 104 0.39 1.02 -27.01
C SER A 104 0.00 -0.10 -27.98
N LEU A 105 -0.80 -1.08 -27.56
CA LEU A 105 -1.33 -2.14 -28.43
C LEU A 105 -2.53 -1.70 -29.27
N LEU A 106 -3.26 -0.66 -28.87
CA LEU A 106 -4.46 -0.21 -29.60
C LEU A 106 -4.16 0.31 -31.01
N PRO A 107 -3.13 1.15 -31.26
CA PRO A 107 -2.81 1.57 -32.62
C PRO A 107 -2.35 0.40 -33.50
N ILE A 108 -1.70 -0.61 -32.92
CA ILE A 108 -1.29 -1.83 -33.64
C ILE A 108 -2.53 -2.61 -34.09
N PHE A 109 -3.52 -2.75 -33.21
CA PHE A 109 -4.78 -3.39 -33.55
C PHE A 109 -5.50 -2.64 -34.68
N LEU A 110 -5.63 -1.32 -34.57
CA LEU A 110 -6.26 -0.49 -35.60
C LEU A 110 -5.54 -0.58 -36.95
N ARG A 111 -4.20 -0.61 -36.94
CA ARG A 111 -3.39 -0.80 -38.14
C ARG A 111 -3.73 -2.12 -38.84
N ASN A 112 -3.82 -3.21 -38.08
CA ASN A 112 -4.06 -4.53 -38.63
C ASN A 112 -5.51 -4.66 -39.15
N GLU A 113 -6.50 -4.07 -38.47
CA GLU A 113 -7.89 -4.02 -38.94
C GLU A 113 -8.05 -3.20 -40.23
N LEU A 114 -7.35 -2.06 -40.34
CA LEU A 114 -7.36 -1.23 -41.54
C LEU A 114 -6.73 -1.96 -42.74
N SER A 115 -5.62 -2.66 -42.52
CA SER A 115 -4.94 -3.42 -43.58
C SER A 115 -5.75 -4.61 -44.09
N ASN A 116 -6.64 -5.19 -43.27
CA ASN A 116 -7.37 -6.43 -43.60
C ASN A 116 -8.78 -6.17 -44.15
N ASN A 117 -9.43 -5.04 -43.79
CA ASN A 117 -10.81 -4.75 -44.19
C ASN A 117 -10.86 -3.88 -45.46
N ILE A 118 -11.15 -4.52 -46.60
CA ILE A 118 -11.23 -3.90 -47.93
C ILE A 118 -12.30 -2.79 -47.99
N ASP A 119 -13.40 -2.92 -47.24
CA ASP A 119 -14.50 -1.94 -47.23
C ASP A 119 -14.13 -0.60 -46.58
N PHE A 120 -13.19 -0.59 -45.64
CA PHE A 120 -12.71 0.63 -45.00
C PHE A 120 -11.83 1.47 -45.93
N ASN A 121 -11.13 0.80 -46.86
CA ASN A 121 -10.21 1.42 -47.81
C ASN A 121 -10.95 2.17 -48.92
N TRP A 122 -12.15 1.72 -49.29
CA TRP A 122 -12.98 2.39 -50.31
C TRP A 122 -13.68 3.65 -49.78
N PHE A 123 -14.07 3.69 -48.50
CA PHE A 123 -14.87 4.78 -47.93
C PHE A 123 -14.07 6.08 -47.68
N LEU A 124 -12.76 6.00 -47.46
CA LEU A 124 -11.98 7.13 -46.97
C LEU A 124 -11.15 7.86 -48.03
N GLU A 125 -10.92 7.30 -49.23
CA GLU A 125 -9.94 7.85 -50.21
C GLU A 125 -8.58 8.20 -49.57
N VAL A 126 -8.22 7.55 -48.45
CA VAL A 126 -6.96 7.82 -47.73
C VAL A 126 -5.92 6.77 -48.09
N ASP A 127 -4.67 7.24 -48.19
CA ASP A 127 -3.48 6.42 -48.29
C ASP A 127 -3.30 5.54 -47.03
N VAL A 128 -3.81 4.31 -47.11
CA VAL A 128 -3.84 3.30 -46.05
C VAL A 128 -2.42 2.97 -45.55
N GLU A 129 -1.43 2.99 -46.45
CA GLU A 129 -0.03 2.73 -46.10
C GLU A 129 0.51 3.85 -45.20
N LYS A 130 0.24 5.12 -45.55
CA LYS A 130 0.61 6.27 -44.70
C LYS A 130 -0.04 6.21 -43.32
N ILE A 131 -1.35 5.91 -43.24
CA ILE A 131 -2.02 5.76 -41.94
C ILE A 131 -1.38 4.64 -41.12
N SER A 132 -1.13 3.48 -41.75
CA SER A 132 -0.54 2.32 -41.09
C SER A 132 0.85 2.60 -40.53
N TYR A 133 1.65 3.37 -41.25
CA TYR A 133 2.95 3.85 -40.80
C TYR A 133 2.82 4.82 -39.60
N ILE A 134 1.90 5.78 -39.68
CA ILE A 134 1.62 6.72 -38.58
C ILE A 134 1.18 5.97 -37.32
N LEU A 135 0.25 5.01 -37.43
CA LEU A 135 -0.20 4.18 -36.31
C LEU A 135 0.94 3.38 -35.68
N SER A 136 1.86 2.87 -36.50
CA SER A 136 3.05 2.15 -36.02
C SER A 136 3.97 3.07 -35.21
N ILE A 137 4.22 4.29 -35.69
CA ILE A 137 5.00 5.30 -34.95
C ILE A 137 4.32 5.65 -33.63
N ILE A 138 3.00 5.89 -33.65
CA ILE A 138 2.24 6.21 -32.44
C ILE A 138 2.34 5.06 -31.43
N ALA A 139 2.20 3.80 -31.86
CA ALA A 139 2.36 2.64 -30.99
C ALA A 139 3.73 2.62 -30.30
N ILE A 140 4.80 2.85 -31.08
CA ILE A 140 6.18 2.87 -30.56
C ILE A 140 6.36 4.02 -29.55
N LEU A 141 5.87 5.22 -29.85
CA LEU A 141 5.98 6.38 -28.96
C LEU A 141 5.24 6.14 -27.63
N ILE A 142 4.02 5.62 -27.67
CA ILE A 142 3.25 5.27 -26.45
C ILE A 142 3.98 4.18 -25.67
N PHE A 143 4.54 3.17 -26.34
CA PHE A 143 5.30 2.10 -25.69
C PHE A 143 6.56 2.64 -24.99
N VAL A 144 7.34 3.50 -25.66
CA VAL A 144 8.54 4.12 -25.07
C VAL A 144 8.19 5.00 -23.86
N LEU A 145 7.08 5.75 -23.94
CA LEU A 145 6.56 6.50 -22.78
C LEU A 145 6.19 5.56 -21.63
N GLY A 146 5.54 4.43 -21.93
CA GLY A 146 5.22 3.39 -20.96
C GLY A 146 6.46 2.82 -20.28
N VAL A 147 7.47 2.45 -21.07
CA VAL A 147 8.78 1.99 -20.59
C VAL A 147 9.43 3.01 -19.65
N SER A 148 9.44 4.29 -20.04
CA SER A 148 9.98 5.37 -19.21
C SER A 148 9.26 5.49 -17.86
N ARG A 149 7.94 5.28 -17.82
CA ARG A 149 7.17 5.29 -16.56
C ARG A 149 7.49 4.08 -15.70
N VAL A 150 7.59 2.89 -16.29
CA VAL A 150 7.95 1.64 -15.58
C VAL A 150 9.32 1.75 -14.93
N THR A 151 10.29 2.36 -15.61
CA THR A 151 11.65 2.52 -15.08
C THR A 151 11.76 3.63 -14.04
N ALA A 152 10.96 4.69 -14.16
CA ALA A 152 10.96 5.79 -13.19
C ALA A 152 10.49 5.37 -11.78
N GLN A 153 9.65 4.33 -11.67
CA GLN A 153 9.11 3.81 -10.40
C GLN A 153 8.67 4.92 -9.42
N GLU A 154 7.88 5.89 -9.91
CA GLU A 154 7.45 7.07 -9.14
C GLU A 154 6.68 6.71 -7.86
N PHE A 155 6.11 5.50 -7.82
CA PHE A 155 5.53 4.88 -6.63
C PHE A 155 6.12 3.48 -6.49
N LYS A 156 6.73 3.20 -5.34
CA LYS A 156 7.40 1.92 -5.07
C LYS A 156 7.06 1.41 -3.68
N VAL A 157 6.65 0.14 -3.63
CA VAL A 157 6.31 -0.60 -2.43
C VAL A 157 7.44 -1.59 -2.13
N LYS A 158 7.82 -1.70 -0.86
CA LYS A 158 8.74 -2.73 -0.37
C LYS A 158 8.10 -4.11 -0.49
N SER A 159 8.92 -5.14 -0.69
CA SER A 159 8.46 -6.53 -0.63
C SER A 159 7.97 -6.91 0.77
N VAL A 160 7.16 -7.96 0.86
CA VAL A 160 6.72 -8.49 2.15
C VAL A 160 7.93 -9.02 2.93
N ASP A 161 8.88 -9.67 2.26
CA ASP A 161 10.16 -10.11 2.83
C ASP A 161 10.90 -8.99 3.55
N GLU A 162 11.07 -7.84 2.89
CA GLU A 162 11.75 -6.68 3.47
C GLU A 162 11.01 -6.18 4.71
N VAL A 163 9.68 -6.12 4.64
CA VAL A 163 8.84 -5.66 5.76
C VAL A 163 8.91 -6.63 6.94
N ILE A 164 8.76 -7.92 6.70
CA ILE A 164 8.81 -8.95 7.74
C ILE A 164 10.17 -8.95 8.41
N LYS A 165 11.25 -9.06 7.61
CA LYS A 165 12.63 -9.10 8.11
C LYS A 165 12.99 -7.86 8.92
N LYS A 166 12.55 -6.68 8.48
CA LYS A 166 12.93 -5.41 9.12
C LYS A 166 12.11 -5.11 10.38
N TYR A 167 10.82 -5.40 10.38
CA TYR A 167 9.91 -4.88 11.40
C TYR A 167 9.32 -5.96 12.31
N PHE A 168 9.00 -7.13 11.78
CA PHE A 168 8.27 -8.18 12.51
C PHE A 168 9.18 -9.27 13.07
N SER A 169 10.13 -9.78 12.28
CA SER A 169 11.07 -10.83 12.72
C SER A 169 11.92 -10.45 13.94
N PRO A 170 12.41 -9.20 14.10
CA PRO A 170 13.16 -8.82 15.30
C PRO A 170 12.31 -8.80 16.57
N ASN A 171 10.99 -8.59 16.43
CA ASN A 171 10.05 -8.46 17.54
C ASN A 171 8.84 -9.39 17.30
N PRO A 172 9.01 -10.72 17.36
CA PRO A 172 7.93 -11.61 17.00
C PRO A 172 6.84 -11.64 18.07
N ILE A 173 5.57 -11.79 17.66
CA ILE A 173 4.41 -11.66 18.54
C ILE A 173 4.40 -12.65 19.73
N TYR A 174 4.93 -13.86 19.55
CA TYR A 174 4.97 -14.87 20.63
C TYR A 174 5.87 -14.49 21.80
N ARG A 175 6.87 -13.62 21.58
CA ARG A 175 7.70 -13.08 22.66
C ARG A 175 6.98 -11.99 23.47
N ARG A 176 5.76 -11.61 23.04
CA ARG A 176 4.93 -10.58 23.66
C ARG A 176 5.70 -9.27 23.92
N PRO A 177 6.44 -8.71 22.95
CA PRO A 177 7.32 -7.55 23.17
C PRO A 177 6.59 -6.27 23.60
N HIS A 178 5.27 -6.26 23.46
CA HIS A 178 4.40 -5.18 23.91
C HIS A 178 4.00 -5.29 25.39
N SER A 179 4.48 -6.30 26.14
CA SER A 179 4.22 -6.46 27.58
C SER A 179 4.75 -5.32 28.43
N ASP A 180 5.84 -4.69 27.98
CA ASP A 180 6.54 -3.64 28.72
C ASP A 180 5.81 -2.30 28.65
N PHE A 181 4.76 -2.20 27.82
CA PHE A 181 3.93 -1.02 27.72
C PHE A 181 2.81 -1.05 28.77
N SER A 182 2.56 0.10 29.39
CA SER A 182 1.36 0.28 30.21
C SER A 182 0.10 0.09 29.35
N SER A 183 -0.95 -0.49 29.92
CA SER A 183 -2.26 -0.57 29.25
C SER A 183 -2.77 0.82 28.86
N CYS A 184 -2.43 1.83 29.66
CA CYS A 184 -2.73 3.24 29.45
C CYS A 184 -2.21 3.75 28.10
N TYR A 185 -0.99 3.38 27.68
CA TYR A 185 -0.44 3.78 26.39
C TYR A 185 -1.36 3.40 25.22
N PHE A 186 -1.78 2.13 25.17
CA PHE A 186 -2.55 1.60 24.05
C PHE A 186 -3.90 2.30 23.92
N GLU A 187 -4.58 2.51 25.04
CA GLU A 187 -5.87 3.19 25.06
C GLU A 187 -5.73 4.67 24.71
N MET A 188 -4.69 5.33 25.21
CA MET A 188 -4.43 6.75 24.97
C MET A 188 -4.14 7.04 23.49
N ILE A 189 -3.23 6.28 22.86
CA ILE A 189 -2.94 6.46 21.44
C ILE A 189 -4.17 6.14 20.57
N SER A 190 -4.97 5.13 20.96
CA SER A 190 -6.25 4.88 20.32
C SER A 190 -7.18 6.08 20.48
N ASP A 191 -7.30 6.69 21.65
CA ASP A 191 -8.21 7.82 21.85
C ASP A 191 -7.80 9.08 21.10
N MET A 192 -6.50 9.29 20.92
CA MET A 192 -5.92 10.43 20.18
C MET A 192 -6.13 10.28 18.67
N GLU A 193 -5.77 9.13 18.11
CA GLU A 193 -5.70 8.94 16.65
C GLU A 193 -6.89 8.20 16.06
N ASP A 194 -7.41 7.19 16.76
CA ASP A 194 -8.51 6.34 16.27
C ASP A 194 -9.32 5.68 17.40
N LYS A 195 -10.33 6.40 17.89
CA LYS A 195 -11.25 5.95 18.96
C LYS A 195 -12.01 4.65 18.64
N THR A 196 -11.96 4.17 17.39
CA THR A 196 -12.61 2.92 16.97
C THR A 196 -11.65 1.74 16.95
N TYR A 197 -10.34 1.95 17.14
CA TYR A 197 -9.31 0.94 16.93
C TYR A 197 -9.60 -0.36 17.68
N PHE A 198 -9.78 -0.33 19.00
CA PHE A 198 -10.09 -1.55 19.77
C PHE A 198 -11.54 -2.04 19.61
N LYS A 199 -12.46 -1.18 19.15
CA LYS A 199 -13.87 -1.55 18.94
C LYS A 199 -14.07 -2.39 17.69
N ARG A 200 -13.21 -2.22 16.67
CA ARG A 200 -13.22 -3.01 15.43
C ARG A 200 -12.65 -4.41 15.71
N LYS A 201 -13.38 -5.47 15.40
CA LYS A 201 -12.92 -6.86 15.61
C LYS A 201 -12.13 -7.41 14.42
N GLN A 202 -12.55 -7.10 13.20
CA GLN A 202 -11.97 -7.71 11.98
C GLN A 202 -11.60 -6.71 10.89
N THR A 203 -11.87 -5.42 11.09
CA THR A 203 -11.66 -4.43 10.06
C THR A 203 -10.52 -3.49 10.40
N TYR A 204 -9.73 -3.18 9.38
CA TYR A 204 -8.50 -2.41 9.50
C TYR A 204 -8.55 -1.08 8.73
N SER A 205 -9.61 -0.83 7.96
CA SER A 205 -9.74 0.37 7.11
C SER A 205 -11.02 1.16 7.38
N PHE A 206 -10.96 2.46 7.10
CA PHE A 206 -12.08 3.40 7.32
C PHE A 206 -13.29 3.16 6.40
N LEU A 207 -13.10 2.47 5.27
CA LEU A 207 -14.17 2.12 4.32
C LEU A 207 -14.86 0.80 4.67
N SER A 208 -14.45 0.14 5.74
CA SER A 208 -15.09 -1.10 6.14
C SER A 208 -16.50 -0.87 6.69
N PHE A 209 -17.39 -1.84 6.47
CA PHE A 209 -18.76 -1.79 6.99
C PHE A 209 -18.78 -1.65 8.52
N GLU A 210 -17.89 -2.35 9.22
CA GLU A 210 -17.76 -2.26 10.68
C GLU A 210 -17.38 -0.84 11.13
N PHE A 211 -16.36 -0.20 10.53
CA PHE A 211 -15.98 1.17 10.85
C PHE A 211 -17.13 2.17 10.64
N ILE A 212 -17.79 2.08 9.47
CA ILE A 212 -18.91 2.96 9.12
C ILE A 212 -20.09 2.71 10.09
N SER A 213 -20.38 1.45 10.44
CA SER A 213 -21.47 1.12 11.37
C SER A 213 -21.21 1.66 12.78
N ILE A 214 -19.97 1.60 13.29
CA ILE A 214 -19.59 2.13 14.60
C ILE A 214 -19.72 3.65 14.60
N LYS A 215 -19.21 4.32 13.57
CA LYS A 215 -19.33 5.78 13.43
C LYS A 215 -20.79 6.22 13.27
N ASN A 216 -21.61 5.45 12.57
CA ASN A 216 -23.04 5.74 12.43
C ASN A 216 -23.80 5.54 13.74
N LYS A 217 -23.51 4.48 14.51
CA LYS A 217 -24.07 4.31 15.86
C LYS A 217 -23.74 5.49 16.78
N GLN A 218 -22.56 6.09 16.62
CA GLN A 218 -22.15 7.30 17.34
C GLN A 218 -22.81 8.59 16.84
N LEU A 219 -23.36 8.62 15.61
CA LEU A 219 -23.97 9.79 14.95
C LEU A 219 -25.51 9.72 14.84
N SER A 220 -26.13 8.68 15.42
CA SER A 220 -27.57 8.32 15.39
C SER A 220 -28.07 7.53 14.16
N GLY A 221 -28.94 6.53 14.44
CA GLY A 221 -29.87 5.88 13.50
C GLY A 221 -29.38 4.63 12.75
N ASN A 222 -29.97 3.47 13.04
CA ASN A 222 -29.76 2.19 12.34
C ASN A 222 -29.93 2.31 10.81
N THR A 223 -28.89 1.96 10.05
CA THR A 223 -28.91 1.91 8.57
C THR A 223 -29.03 0.48 8.07
N LYS A 224 -30.02 0.19 7.20
CA LYS A 224 -30.28 -1.16 6.67
C LYS A 224 -30.03 -1.37 5.16
N SER A 225 -29.77 -0.34 4.34
CA SER A 225 -29.65 -0.52 2.87
C SER A 225 -28.26 -0.24 2.27
N LEU A 226 -27.89 -1.05 1.27
CA LEU A 226 -26.61 -1.03 0.54
C LEU A 226 -26.47 0.22 -0.36
N MET A 227 -27.58 0.78 -0.83
CA MET A 227 -27.60 1.99 -1.67
C MET A 227 -27.40 3.26 -0.85
N GLU A 228 -27.91 3.32 0.38
CA GLU A 228 -27.57 4.38 1.33
C GLU A 228 -26.11 4.30 1.77
N TYR A 229 -25.56 3.09 1.90
CA TYR A 229 -24.15 2.87 2.17
C TYR A 229 -23.26 3.44 1.07
N ALA A 230 -23.53 3.13 -0.20
CA ALA A 230 -22.77 3.67 -1.33
C ALA A 230 -22.85 5.21 -1.40
N LYS A 231 -24.03 5.79 -1.21
CA LYS A 231 -24.22 7.26 -1.16
C LYS A 231 -23.48 7.90 0.02
N LYS A 232 -23.44 7.24 1.18
CA LYS A 232 -22.74 7.74 2.38
C LYS A 232 -21.22 7.57 2.27
N ALA A 233 -20.73 6.44 1.75
CA ALA A 233 -19.32 6.24 1.42
C ALA A 233 -18.84 7.24 0.38
N TYR A 234 -19.65 7.50 -0.66
CA TYR A 234 -19.38 8.57 -1.63
C TYR A 234 -19.36 9.96 -0.98
N LYS A 235 -20.30 10.28 -0.09
CA LYS A 235 -20.30 11.55 0.67
C LYS A 235 -19.10 11.67 1.61
N PHE A 236 -18.66 10.56 2.20
CA PHE A 236 -17.45 10.44 3.03
C PHE A 236 -16.19 10.64 2.17
N ILE A 237 -16.10 10.01 1.01
CA ILE A 237 -15.02 10.15 0.04
C ILE A 237 -14.97 11.58 -0.54
N LYS A 238 -16.13 12.19 -0.81
CA LYS A 238 -16.24 13.57 -1.30
C LYS A 238 -15.84 14.60 -0.23
N ARG A 239 -16.26 14.40 1.03
CA ARG A 239 -15.71 15.13 2.18
C ARG A 239 -14.20 14.88 2.32
N SER A 240 -13.72 13.72 1.85
CA SER A 240 -12.30 13.34 1.84
C SER A 240 -11.41 13.97 0.81
N LYS A 241 -11.98 14.71 -0.15
CA LYS A 241 -11.18 15.56 -1.02
C LYS A 241 -10.47 16.72 -0.26
N ASN A 242 -10.93 17.06 0.95
CA ASN A 242 -10.31 18.06 1.85
C ASN A 242 -9.60 17.43 3.07
N ILE A 243 -9.34 16.12 3.10
CA ILE A 243 -9.06 15.38 4.34
C ILE A 243 -7.58 15.25 4.69
N ARG A 244 -7.19 15.96 5.75
CA ARG A 244 -6.23 15.51 6.77
C ARG A 244 -7.07 14.87 7.91
N GLY A 245 -6.73 13.68 8.41
CA GLY A 245 -7.36 13.10 9.62
C GLY A 245 -8.28 11.85 9.49
N TYR A 246 -8.18 11.04 8.42
CA TYR A 246 -9.04 9.83 8.26
C TYR A 246 -8.25 8.57 7.83
N SER A 247 -7.02 8.41 8.31
CA SER A 247 -6.29 7.13 8.24
C SER A 247 -6.37 6.48 9.61
N THR A 248 -6.93 5.27 9.67
CA THR A 248 -6.86 4.44 10.88
C THR A 248 -5.40 4.18 11.26
N LEU A 249 -5.12 3.85 12.51
CA LEU A 249 -3.75 3.51 12.96
C LEU A 249 -3.12 2.41 12.09
N GLU A 250 -3.91 1.43 11.66
CA GLU A 250 -3.46 0.36 10.75
C GLU A 250 -3.09 0.88 9.36
N MET A 251 -3.86 1.81 8.80
CA MET A 251 -3.53 2.43 7.52
C MET A 251 -2.28 3.28 7.59
N GLN A 252 -2.10 4.01 8.70
CA GLN A 252 -0.89 4.77 8.95
C GLN A 252 0.32 3.84 9.09
N LEU A 253 0.18 2.73 9.84
CA LEU A 253 1.21 1.72 9.99
C LEU A 253 1.64 1.17 8.62
N ILE A 254 0.68 0.72 7.81
CA ILE A 254 0.96 0.13 6.49
C ILE A 254 1.67 1.11 5.57
N ARG A 255 1.27 2.39 5.59
CA ARG A 255 1.99 3.44 4.85
C ARG A 255 3.46 3.50 5.27
N ILE A 256 3.73 3.55 6.58
CA ILE A 256 5.09 3.70 7.14
C ILE A 256 5.97 2.50 6.80
N LEU A 257 5.42 1.29 6.93
CA LEU A 257 6.20 0.06 6.73
C LEU A 257 6.51 -0.18 5.25
N PHE A 258 5.52 -0.06 4.37
CA PHE A 258 5.62 -0.56 3.00
C PHE A 258 6.02 0.48 1.95
N ILE A 259 5.70 1.76 2.11
CA ILE A 259 5.99 2.73 1.05
C ILE A 259 7.46 3.12 1.08
N GLU A 260 8.16 2.83 -0.01
CA GLU A 260 9.56 3.20 -0.24
C GLU A 260 9.65 4.54 -0.98
N ALA A 261 8.87 4.71 -2.04
CA ALA A 261 8.83 5.92 -2.85
C ALA A 261 7.40 6.33 -3.22
N GLY A 262 7.19 7.63 -3.52
CA GLY A 262 5.90 8.14 -3.98
C GLY A 262 4.97 8.65 -2.86
N TYR A 263 5.51 9.08 -1.72
CA TYR A 263 4.73 9.70 -0.63
C TYR A 263 3.91 10.93 -1.07
N ASN A 264 4.37 11.64 -2.11
CA ASN A 264 3.68 12.78 -2.73
C ASN A 264 2.47 12.37 -3.59
N LYS A 265 2.36 11.11 -4.04
CA LYS A 265 1.24 10.58 -4.84
C LYS A 265 0.02 10.29 -3.96
N LYS A 266 -0.59 11.34 -3.41
CA LYS A 266 -1.65 11.27 -2.37
C LYS A 266 -2.78 10.28 -2.68
N ILE A 267 -3.28 10.23 -3.92
CA ILE A 267 -4.39 9.35 -4.31
C ILE A 267 -3.95 7.89 -4.31
N VAL A 268 -2.88 7.55 -5.05
CA VAL A 268 -2.32 6.20 -5.13
C VAL A 268 -1.94 5.70 -3.74
N ARG A 269 -1.26 6.54 -2.97
CA ARG A 269 -0.91 6.27 -1.57
C ARG A 269 -2.13 5.94 -0.71
N LYS A 270 -3.25 6.66 -0.87
CA LYS A 270 -4.46 6.42 -0.07
C LYS A 270 -5.17 5.14 -0.49
N ILE A 271 -5.17 4.82 -1.78
CA ILE A 271 -5.65 3.53 -2.29
C ILE A 271 -4.79 2.39 -1.74
N PHE A 272 -3.46 2.54 -1.76
CA PHE A 272 -2.51 1.61 -1.16
C PHE A 272 -2.84 1.34 0.31
N GLU A 273 -2.93 2.41 1.12
CA GLU A 273 -3.30 2.32 2.53
C GLU A 273 -4.60 1.53 2.73
N LEU A 274 -5.60 1.71 1.87
CA LEU A 274 -6.89 1.01 1.99
C LEU A 274 -6.79 -0.48 1.64
N VAL A 275 -6.11 -0.79 0.55
CA VAL A 275 -6.01 -2.14 -0.02
C VAL A 275 -5.07 -3.00 0.84
N TYR A 276 -3.85 -2.53 1.08
CA TYR A 276 -2.81 -3.31 1.76
C TYR A 276 -3.08 -3.50 3.25
N THR A 277 -3.78 -2.57 3.88
CA THR A 277 -4.21 -2.75 5.27
C THR A 277 -5.13 -3.94 5.44
N LYS A 278 -5.96 -4.25 4.44
CA LYS A 278 -6.78 -5.47 4.45
C LYS A 278 -5.97 -6.69 4.03
N ILE A 279 -5.21 -6.60 2.94
CA ILE A 279 -4.43 -7.72 2.41
C ILE A 279 -3.41 -8.20 3.44
N PHE A 280 -2.51 -7.33 3.86
CA PHE A 280 -1.36 -7.70 4.68
C PHE A 280 -1.76 -8.01 6.12
N LEU A 281 -2.43 -7.10 6.84
CA LEU A 281 -2.71 -7.32 8.27
C LEU A 281 -3.66 -8.49 8.52
N GLN A 282 -4.67 -8.70 7.66
CA GLN A 282 -5.53 -9.87 7.81
C GLN A 282 -4.74 -11.15 7.52
N SER A 283 -3.89 -11.15 6.50
CA SER A 283 -3.08 -12.32 6.14
C SER A 283 -2.05 -12.64 7.23
N LEU A 284 -1.37 -11.63 7.75
CA LEU A 284 -0.43 -11.75 8.86
C LEU A 284 -1.11 -12.25 10.13
N LYS A 285 -2.32 -11.75 10.43
CA LYS A 285 -3.12 -12.28 11.54
C LYS A 285 -3.43 -13.76 11.36
N ASN A 286 -3.93 -14.16 10.19
CA ASN A 286 -4.25 -15.56 9.91
C ASN A 286 -2.99 -16.45 9.99
N PHE A 287 -1.86 -15.95 9.48
CA PHE A 287 -0.58 -16.63 9.55
C PHE A 287 -0.16 -16.88 11.01
N TYR A 288 -0.25 -15.86 11.87
CA TYR A 288 0.02 -16.03 13.30
C TYR A 288 -1.00 -16.94 13.97
N GLU A 289 -2.31 -16.84 13.67
CA GLU A 289 -3.32 -17.73 14.25
C GLU A 289 -3.10 -19.20 13.88
N ALA A 290 -2.52 -19.48 12.70
CA ALA A 290 -2.20 -20.82 12.24
C ALA A 290 -0.88 -21.38 12.78
N ASN A 291 0.14 -20.52 12.97
CA ASN A 291 1.51 -20.96 13.28
C ASN A 291 2.00 -20.58 14.68
N VAL A 292 1.29 -19.70 15.38
CA VAL A 292 1.70 -19.12 16.67
C VAL A 292 0.49 -19.07 17.61
N TYR A 293 0.39 -20.06 18.50
CA TYR A 293 -0.78 -20.23 19.37
C TYR A 293 -0.81 -19.24 20.55
N GLU A 294 0.35 -18.75 21.00
CA GLU A 294 0.47 -17.87 22.18
C GLU A 294 0.18 -16.40 21.85
N HIS A 295 -0.58 -15.73 22.73
CA HIS A 295 -0.88 -14.28 22.68
C HIS A 295 -1.61 -13.75 21.42
N ARG A 296 -2.24 -14.63 20.62
CA ARG A 296 -3.02 -14.24 19.43
C ARG A 296 -4.13 -13.20 19.68
N SER A 297 -4.70 -13.18 20.89
CA SER A 297 -5.72 -12.20 21.30
C SER A 297 -5.17 -10.77 21.40
N GLU A 298 -3.85 -10.61 21.46
CA GLU A 298 -3.17 -9.33 21.64
C GLU A 298 -2.63 -8.73 20.34
N TYR A 299 -2.99 -9.30 19.17
CA TYR A 299 -2.53 -8.86 17.85
C TYR A 299 -2.64 -7.34 17.62
N LYS A 300 -3.71 -6.70 18.12
CA LYS A 300 -3.87 -5.24 18.03
C LYS A 300 -2.85 -4.48 18.87
N LYS A 301 -2.59 -4.91 20.11
CA LYS A 301 -1.55 -4.30 20.96
C LYS A 301 -0.17 -4.47 20.30
N TYR A 302 0.07 -5.65 19.73
CA TYR A 302 1.28 -5.92 18.97
C TYR A 302 1.45 -4.98 17.77
N LEU A 303 0.41 -4.73 16.98
CA LEU A 303 0.48 -3.76 15.88
C LEU A 303 0.76 -2.33 16.37
N LEU A 304 0.20 -1.92 17.52
CA LEU A 304 0.51 -0.61 18.12
C LEU A 304 1.95 -0.54 18.63
N PHE A 305 2.51 -1.64 19.14
CA PHE A 305 3.92 -1.73 19.46
C PHE A 305 4.79 -1.53 18.21
N ILE A 306 4.47 -2.19 17.09
CA ILE A 306 5.21 -1.97 15.83
C ILE A 306 5.03 -0.52 15.36
N TYR A 307 3.84 0.05 15.51
CA TYR A 307 3.57 1.46 15.19
C TYR A 307 4.44 2.41 16.02
N PHE A 308 4.52 2.22 17.34
CA PHE A 308 5.35 3.03 18.24
C PHE A 308 6.81 3.04 17.80
N ASN A 309 7.36 1.87 17.51
CA ASN A 309 8.79 1.73 17.18
C ASN A 309 9.17 2.33 15.81
N ASN A 310 8.21 2.62 14.93
CA ASN A 310 8.49 3.00 13.54
C ASN A 310 7.86 4.32 13.09
N THR A 311 7.02 4.94 13.93
CA THR A 311 6.34 6.17 13.56
C THR A 311 7.16 7.38 14.01
N ASN A 312 7.49 8.24 13.05
CA ASN A 312 8.11 9.52 13.36
C ASN A 312 7.16 10.39 14.17
N THR A 313 7.68 11.10 15.17
CA THR A 313 6.93 12.09 15.96
C THR A 313 7.67 13.42 15.92
N LYS A 314 6.94 14.54 15.96
CA LYS A 314 7.53 15.88 16.01
C LYS A 314 7.05 16.57 17.29
N ILE A 315 8.00 16.99 18.12
CA ILE A 315 7.72 17.62 19.41
C ILE A 315 8.65 18.84 19.52
N ALA A 316 8.05 20.01 19.71
CA ALA A 316 8.73 21.29 19.89
C ALA A 316 9.90 21.52 18.91
N GLY A 317 9.60 21.56 17.61
CA GLY A 317 10.55 21.79 16.53
C GLY A 317 11.34 20.56 16.10
N LYS A 318 11.60 19.59 16.99
CA LYS A 318 12.43 18.41 16.69
C LYS A 318 11.62 17.24 16.16
N SER A 319 12.15 16.63 15.09
CA SER A 319 11.60 15.41 14.51
C SER A 319 12.39 14.20 14.98
N PHE A 320 11.70 13.19 15.48
CA PHE A 320 12.25 11.91 15.89
C PHE A 320 11.88 10.85 14.87
N GLN A 321 12.82 9.96 14.52
CA GLN A 321 12.58 8.87 13.56
C GLN A 321 11.64 7.78 14.11
N SER A 322 11.45 7.74 15.43
CA SER A 322 10.59 6.80 16.12
C SER A 322 10.10 7.44 17.41
N MET A 323 8.89 7.11 17.86
CA MET A 323 8.39 7.51 19.17
C MET A 323 9.31 7.05 20.29
N ARG A 324 9.91 5.86 20.15
CA ARG A 324 10.85 5.31 21.13
C ARG A 324 12.08 6.19 21.35
N ASN A 325 12.45 7.00 20.36
CA ASN A 325 13.67 7.79 20.39
C ASN A 325 13.50 9.16 21.07
N VAL A 326 12.31 9.46 21.63
CA VAL A 326 12.07 10.73 22.33
C VAL A 326 12.83 10.80 23.65
N PHE A 327 12.82 9.71 24.43
CA PHE A 327 13.57 9.57 25.69
C PHE A 327 14.53 8.37 25.60
N PRO A 328 15.63 8.49 24.82
CA PRO A 328 16.54 7.37 24.55
C PRO A 328 17.26 6.86 25.80
N GLU A 329 17.37 7.69 26.84
CA GLU A 329 18.00 7.35 28.11
C GLU A 329 17.14 6.49 29.05
N LYS A 330 15.85 6.28 28.74
CA LYS A 330 14.92 5.50 29.57
C LYS A 330 14.35 4.30 28.82
N GLU A 331 14.22 3.17 29.50
CA GLU A 331 13.40 2.08 28.98
C GLU A 331 11.92 2.46 29.02
N ILE A 332 11.12 1.94 28.07
CA ILE A 332 9.70 2.31 27.92
C ILE A 332 8.88 2.00 29.17
N LYS A 333 9.23 0.93 29.89
CA LYS A 333 8.58 0.53 31.14
C LYS A 333 8.72 1.59 32.25
N ASP A 334 9.74 2.46 32.14
CA ASP A 334 10.05 3.50 33.12
C ASP A 334 9.46 4.87 32.72
N TRP A 335 8.75 4.94 31.59
CA TRP A 335 8.11 6.19 31.14
C TRP A 335 6.84 6.47 31.94
N SER A 336 6.65 7.73 32.33
CA SER A 336 5.39 8.14 32.94
C SER A 336 4.25 8.20 31.92
N ASN A 337 3.00 8.18 32.40
CA ASN A 337 1.84 8.36 31.52
C ASN A 337 1.86 9.73 30.82
N GLU A 338 2.39 10.77 31.46
CA GLU A 338 2.59 12.09 30.87
C GLU A 338 3.65 12.08 29.75
N GLU A 339 4.76 11.35 29.93
CA GLU A 339 5.77 11.18 28.89
C GLU A 339 5.18 10.45 27.68
N LEU A 340 4.43 9.37 27.91
CA LEU A 340 3.70 8.65 26.86
C LEU A 340 2.68 9.54 26.14
N PHE A 341 1.95 10.37 26.88
CA PHE A 341 1.01 11.35 26.33
C PHE A 341 1.71 12.36 25.42
N VAL A 342 2.82 12.95 25.87
CA VAL A 342 3.60 13.93 25.10
C VAL A 342 4.09 13.32 23.79
N VAL A 343 4.54 12.07 23.82
CA VAL A 343 4.99 11.37 22.62
C VAL A 343 3.84 11.12 21.63
N CYS A 344 2.67 10.71 22.13
CA CYS A 344 1.47 10.53 21.30
C CYS A 344 0.95 11.86 20.74
N ALA A 345 1.08 12.96 21.48
CA ALA A 345 0.64 14.29 21.05
C ALA A 345 1.41 14.82 19.82
N GLY A 346 2.63 14.35 19.57
CA GLY A 346 3.42 14.70 18.38
C GLY A 346 3.00 14.05 17.07
N LEU A 347 1.97 13.21 17.10
CA LEU A 347 1.20 12.77 15.94
C LEU A 347 0.15 13.85 15.64
N PRO A 348 0.48 14.86 14.79
CA PRO A 348 0.29 14.74 13.35
C PRO A 348 1.32 15.57 12.53
N TYR A 349 2.59 15.58 12.97
CA TYR A 349 3.66 16.43 12.41
C TYR A 349 3.32 17.93 12.42
N ARG A 350 2.58 18.39 13.41
CA ARG A 350 2.42 19.82 13.66
C ARG A 350 3.39 20.19 14.76
N ASP A 351 4.14 21.27 14.53
CA ASP A 351 4.79 21.91 15.67
C ASP A 351 3.70 22.31 16.65
N PHE A 352 3.90 21.99 17.91
CA PHE A 352 2.97 22.36 18.96
C PHE A 352 3.76 22.91 20.14
N THR A 353 3.21 23.94 20.73
CA THR A 353 3.61 24.44 22.04
C THR A 353 2.89 23.64 23.13
N ALA A 354 3.42 23.65 24.36
CA ALA A 354 2.75 23.03 25.50
C ALA A 354 1.31 23.53 25.69
N ALA A 355 1.03 24.82 25.42
CA ALA A 355 -0.32 25.38 25.54
C ALA A 355 -1.29 24.80 24.50
N GLU A 356 -0.84 24.55 23.27
CA GLU A 356 -1.66 23.98 22.20
C GLU A 356 -2.02 22.52 22.48
N VAL A 357 -1.09 21.72 23.02
CA VAL A 357 -1.39 20.32 23.37
C VAL A 357 -2.34 20.22 24.54
N LEU A 358 -2.12 21.03 25.58
CA LEU A 358 -2.98 21.03 26.77
C LEU A 358 -4.42 21.44 26.43
N SER A 359 -4.61 22.38 25.50
CA SER A 359 -5.95 22.78 25.06
C SER A 359 -6.58 21.76 24.10
N ALA A 360 -5.83 21.25 23.11
CA ALA A 360 -6.35 20.32 22.12
C ALA A 360 -6.76 18.95 22.70
N TYR A 361 -6.08 18.50 23.75
CA TYR A 361 -6.27 17.17 24.35
C TYR A 361 -6.77 17.21 25.79
N GLN A 362 -7.44 18.28 26.21
CA GLN A 362 -7.98 18.43 27.57
C GLN A 362 -8.81 17.21 28.03
N TYR A 363 -9.69 16.69 27.17
CA TYR A 363 -10.49 15.50 27.46
C TYR A 363 -9.63 14.27 27.79
N ILE A 364 -8.48 14.11 27.13
CA ILE A 364 -7.59 12.97 27.34
C ILE A 364 -6.83 13.15 28.65
N ILE A 365 -6.35 14.36 28.93
CA ILE A 365 -5.70 14.71 30.19
C ILE A 365 -6.63 14.41 31.37
N GLU A 366 -7.90 14.80 31.27
CA GLU A 366 -8.91 14.52 32.29
C GLU A 366 -9.22 13.02 32.39
N LYS A 367 -9.43 12.33 31.26
CA LYS A 367 -9.77 10.90 31.24
C LYS A 367 -8.70 10.02 31.91
N TYR A 368 -7.42 10.35 31.72
CA TYR A 368 -6.30 9.57 32.23
C TYR A 368 -5.64 10.20 33.46
N GLU A 369 -6.27 11.21 34.06
CA GLU A 369 -5.79 11.89 35.29
C GLU A 369 -4.34 12.38 35.18
N LEU A 370 -3.96 12.92 34.01
CA LEU A 370 -2.58 13.32 33.72
C LEU A 370 -2.22 14.65 34.38
N ASP A 371 -1.00 14.75 34.91
CA ASP A 371 -0.50 15.97 35.54
C ASP A 371 -0.04 17.00 34.48
N ARG A 372 -0.75 18.13 34.42
CA ARG A 372 -0.46 19.24 33.49
C ARG A 372 0.92 19.87 33.73
N VAL A 373 1.45 19.85 34.95
CA VAL A 373 2.77 20.37 35.29
C VAL A 373 3.84 19.45 34.71
N LYS A 374 3.73 18.14 34.98
CA LYS A 374 4.66 17.14 34.44
C LYS A 374 4.67 17.11 32.91
N ILE A 375 3.50 17.23 32.27
CA ILE A 375 3.42 17.36 30.79
C ILE A 375 4.26 18.55 30.29
N LYS A 376 4.14 19.72 30.93
CA LYS A 376 4.91 20.91 30.56
C LYS A 376 6.42 20.70 30.78
N GLU A 377 6.79 20.07 31.88
CA GLU A 377 8.18 19.74 32.19
C GLU A 377 8.78 18.79 31.15
N SER A 378 8.06 17.74 30.76
CA SER A 378 8.49 16.80 29.71
C SER A 378 8.70 17.50 28.37
N ILE A 379 7.78 18.40 27.96
CA ILE A 379 7.94 19.17 26.72
C ILE A 379 9.16 20.10 26.80
N LYS A 380 9.34 20.82 27.91
CA LYS A 380 10.50 21.69 28.14
C LYS A 380 11.82 20.93 28.16
N ALA A 381 11.84 19.72 28.72
CA ALA A 381 13.02 18.86 28.72
C ALA A 381 13.40 18.42 27.30
N ILE A 382 12.42 18.23 26.41
CA ILE A 382 12.67 17.97 24.99
C ILE A 382 13.18 19.23 24.28
N GLU A 383 12.59 20.39 24.56
CA GLU A 383 13.01 21.70 24.03
C GLU A 383 14.45 22.07 24.40
N SER A 384 14.84 21.90 25.68
CA SER A 384 16.18 22.26 26.15
C SER A 384 17.26 21.40 25.49
N LYS A 385 16.97 20.11 25.26
CA LYS A 385 17.84 19.20 24.49
C LYS A 385 17.96 19.59 23.00
N ASN A 386 17.11 20.48 22.48
CA ASN A 386 17.19 20.99 21.10
C ASN A 386 18.09 22.21 20.96
N MET A 387 18.35 22.95 22.05
CA MET A 387 19.21 24.15 22.01
C MET A 387 20.69 23.82 22.24
N LEU A 388 21.01 22.59 22.64
CA LEU A 388 22.36 22.14 22.99
C LEU A 388 23.06 21.33 21.89
N GLY A 389 22.41 21.11 20.75
CA GLY A 389 22.98 20.43 19.57
C GLY A 389 22.53 21.12 18.30
#